data_AF-A0A8C9LY47-F1
#
_entry.id   AF-A0A8C9LY47-F1
#
_cell.length_a   1.000
_cell.length_b   1.000
_cell.length_c   1.000
_cell.angle_alpha   90.00
_cell.angle_beta   90.00
_cell.angle_gamma   90.00
#
_symmetry.space_group_name_H-M   'P 1'
#
loop_
_entity.id
_entity.type
_entity.pdbx_description
1 polymer ?
#
loop_
_entity_poly.entity_id
_entity_poly.type
_entity_poly.pdbx_seq_one_letter_code
_entity_poly.pdbx_strand_id
1 'polypeptide(L)'
;MSTNICSFKDRCVSILCCKFCKQVLSSRGMKAVLLADTEIDLFSTDIPPTNTVDFTGRCYFTKICKCKLKDIACLKWCKRPTLGQLARDRREYR
;
A
#
# COMPACT_ATOMS: atom_id res chain seq x y z
N MET A 1 9.27 31.20 21.72
CA MET A 1 8.59 30.09 21.03
C MET A 1 9.62 29.41 20.13
N SER A 2 10.11 28.23 20.52
CA SER A 2 11.10 27.51 19.70
C SER A 2 10.40 26.96 18.47
N THR A 3 10.74 27.48 17.29
CA THR A 3 10.40 26.88 16.02
C THR A 3 11.14 25.55 15.96
N ASN A 4 10.43 24.46 16.26
CA ASN A 4 10.94 23.11 16.09
C ASN A 4 11.01 22.86 14.57
N ILE A 5 12.12 23.27 13.95
CA ILE A 5 12.37 23.05 12.53
C ILE A 5 12.64 21.56 12.39
N CYS A 6 11.59 20.76 12.23
CA CYS A 6 11.73 19.34 11.91
C CYS A 6 12.38 19.24 10.52
N SER A 7 13.58 18.68 10.48
CA SER A 7 14.25 18.39 9.21
C SER A 7 13.46 17.32 8.48
N PHE A 8 13.55 17.27 7.15
CA PHE A 8 12.96 16.16 6.38
C PHE A 8 13.44 14.79 6.88
N LYS A 9 14.67 14.74 7.41
CA LYS A 9 15.27 13.55 8.03
C LYS A 9 14.56 13.09 9.30
N ASP A 10 13.81 13.97 9.97
CA ASP A 10 13.10 13.67 11.22
C ASP A 10 11.67 13.14 10.96
N ARG A 11 11.21 13.13 9.71
CA ARG A 11 9.89 12.59 9.37
C ARG A 11 9.91 11.07 9.52
N CYS A 12 9.05 10.57 10.40
CA CYS A 12 8.93 9.15 10.69
C CYS A 12 8.47 8.39 9.43
N VAL A 13 9.35 7.52 8.92
CA VAL A 13 8.98 6.48 7.95
C VAL A 13 8.42 5.28 8.69
N SER A 14 7.35 4.71 8.14
CA SER A 14 6.68 3.51 8.65
C SER A 14 7.14 2.28 7.87
N ILE A 15 7.29 1.16 8.59
CA ILE A 15 7.47 -0.16 7.99
C ILE A 15 6.10 -0.73 7.64
N LEU A 16 5.87 -0.98 6.36
CA LEU A 16 4.65 -1.59 5.84
C LEU A 16 4.83 -3.11 5.80
N CYS A 17 3.94 -3.84 6.47
CA CYS A 17 3.95 -5.30 6.52
C CYS A 17 2.67 -5.88 5.94
N CYS A 18 2.77 -7.03 5.26
CA CYS A 18 1.58 -7.78 4.86
C CYS A 18 0.81 -8.24 6.09
N LYS A 19 -0.48 -7.93 6.16
CA LYS A 19 -1.35 -8.32 7.28
C LYS A 19 -1.33 -9.83 7.56
N PHE A 20 -1.25 -10.63 6.49
CA PHE A 20 -1.36 -12.09 6.52
C PHE A 20 -0.03 -12.81 6.78
N CYS A 21 0.98 -12.60 5.93
CA CYS A 21 2.24 -13.33 6.02
C CYS A 21 3.34 -12.58 6.81
N LYS A 22 3.03 -11.38 7.32
CA LYS A 22 3.93 -10.48 8.07
C LYS A 22 5.21 -10.08 7.32
N GLN A 23 5.32 -10.39 6.03
CA GLN A 23 6.44 -9.97 5.20
C GLN A 23 6.50 -8.44 5.14
N VAL A 24 7.69 -7.88 5.32
CA VAL A 24 7.96 -6.47 5.07
C VAL A 24 7.77 -6.20 3.59
N LEU A 25 6.81 -5.34 3.27
CA LEU A 25 6.54 -4.87 1.92
C LEU A 25 7.47 -3.71 1.60
N SER A 26 7.50 -2.68 2.47
CA SER A 26 8.37 -1.51 2.35
C SER A 26 8.83 -1.05 3.72
N SER A 27 10.07 -0.58 3.84
CA SER A 27 10.62 0.06 5.05
C SER A 27 10.60 1.59 5.00
N ARG A 28 10.06 2.17 3.92
CA ARG A 28 10.13 3.60 3.62
C ARG A 28 8.75 4.20 3.33
N GLY A 29 7.73 3.73 4.05
CA GLY A 29 6.36 4.20 3.89
C GLY A 29 6.14 5.53 4.61
N MET A 30 5.92 6.61 3.89
CA MET A 30 5.52 7.89 4.47
C MET A 30 4.00 7.98 4.52
N LYS A 31 3.39 8.18 5.69
CA LYS A 31 1.94 8.32 5.82
C LYS A 31 1.46 9.54 5.03
N ALA A 32 0.51 9.31 4.12
CA ALA A 32 -0.23 10.33 3.40
C ALA A 32 -1.65 10.35 3.96
N VAL A 33 -2.17 11.56 4.21
CA VAL A 33 -3.53 11.75 4.72
C VAL A 33 -4.31 12.48 3.64
N LEU A 34 -5.45 11.92 3.21
CA LEU A 34 -6.37 12.67 2.36
C LEU A 34 -7.17 13.62 3.26
N LEU A 35 -7.19 14.90 2.92
CA LEU A 35 -7.95 15.90 3.68
C LEU A 35 -9.46 15.64 3.60
N ALA A 36 -9.92 15.00 2.52
CA ALA A 36 -11.32 14.68 2.29
C ALA A 36 -11.76 13.35 2.93
N ASP A 37 -10.82 12.47 3.27
CA ASP A 37 -11.11 11.15 3.83
C ASP A 37 -9.96 10.68 4.72
N THR A 38 -10.21 10.64 6.03
CA THR A 38 -9.21 10.25 7.02
C THR A 38 -9.35 8.80 7.49
N GLU A 39 -10.38 8.09 7.00
CA GLU A 39 -10.59 6.68 7.32
C GLU A 39 -9.63 5.77 6.52
N ILE A 40 -9.20 6.24 5.36
CA ILE A 40 -8.25 5.52 4.50
C ILE A 40 -6.81 5.92 4.84
N ASP A 41 -6.05 4.96 5.37
CA ASP A 41 -4.61 5.10 5.52
C ASP A 41 -3.90 4.93 4.17
N LEU A 42 -3.29 6.02 3.68
CA LEU A 42 -2.42 5.99 2.51
C LEU A 42 -0.96 6.09 2.93
N PHE A 43 -0.10 5.45 2.15
CA PHE A 43 1.34 5.54 2.32
C PHE A 43 2.01 5.78 0.98
N SER A 44 2.93 6.73 0.94
CA SER A 44 3.81 6.98 -0.20
C SER A 44 5.11 6.22 0.00
N THR A 45 5.58 5.56 -1.05
CA THR A 45 6.87 4.87 -1.09
C THR A 45 7.67 5.43 -2.25
N ASP A 46 8.91 5.82 -2.01
CA ASP A 46 9.82 6.39 -3.01
C ASP A 46 10.46 5.33 -3.94
N ILE A 47 10.41 4.04 -3.57
CA ILE A 47 10.80 2.92 -4.46
C ILE A 47 9.71 1.85 -4.40
N PRO A 48 9.34 1.25 -5.56
CA PRO A 48 8.40 0.15 -5.60
C PRO A 48 8.93 -1.05 -4.79
N PRO A 49 8.10 -1.62 -3.90
CA PRO A 49 8.51 -2.73 -3.06
C PRO A 49 8.90 -3.96 -3.90
N THR A 50 10.21 -4.25 -3.96
CA THR A 50 10.79 -5.22 -4.90
C THR A 50 10.61 -6.65 -4.38
N ASN A 51 10.14 -7.57 -5.24
CA ASN A 51 9.99 -9.01 -4.95
C ASN A 51 9.07 -9.38 -3.76
N THR A 52 8.40 -8.41 -3.13
CA THR A 52 7.50 -8.61 -1.97
C THR A 52 6.03 -8.47 -2.36
N VAL A 53 5.74 -7.65 -3.37
CA VAL A 53 4.41 -7.49 -3.99
C VAL A 53 4.51 -7.61 -5.51
N ASP A 54 3.38 -7.83 -6.15
CA ASP A 54 3.23 -7.71 -7.60
C ASP A 54 1.84 -7.17 -7.93
N PHE A 55 1.70 -6.64 -9.14
CA PHE A 55 0.44 -6.16 -9.64
C PHE A 55 -0.54 -7.29 -9.87
N THR A 56 -1.81 -7.05 -9.55
CA THR A 56 -2.89 -8.00 -9.77
C THR A 56 -3.97 -7.39 -10.64
N GLY A 57 -4.55 -8.20 -11.53
CA GLY A 57 -5.64 -7.77 -12.39
C GLY A 57 -5.24 -6.72 -13.43
N ARG A 58 -6.26 -6.02 -13.95
CA ARG A 58 -6.13 -5.00 -15.00
C ARG A 58 -6.01 -3.60 -14.38
N CYS A 59 -5.44 -2.68 -15.15
CA CYS A 59 -5.43 -1.27 -14.75
C CYS A 59 -6.85 -0.71 -14.85
N TYR A 60 -7.19 0.21 -13.96
CA TYR A 60 -8.46 0.93 -13.97
C TYR A 60 -8.24 2.43 -13.73
N PHE A 61 -9.27 3.22 -13.99
CA PHE A 61 -9.25 4.67 -13.85
C PHE A 61 -10.43 5.09 -12.98
N THR A 62 -10.26 6.16 -12.21
CA THR A 62 -11.40 6.74 -11.49
C THR A 62 -12.21 7.64 -12.43
N LYS A 63 -13.48 7.91 -12.09
CA LYS A 63 -14.31 8.86 -12.85
C LYS A 63 -13.87 10.32 -12.69
N ILE A 64 -13.22 10.63 -11.57
CA ILE A 64 -12.88 12.00 -11.15
C ILE A 64 -11.53 12.43 -11.71
N CYS A 65 -10.56 11.50 -11.79
CA CYS A 65 -9.25 11.78 -12.34
C CYS A 65 -8.79 10.66 -13.30
N LYS A 66 -8.03 11.04 -14.33
CA LYS A 66 -7.43 10.13 -15.32
C LYS A 66 -6.21 9.35 -14.78
N CYS A 67 -6.06 9.26 -13.46
CA CYS A 67 -5.00 8.49 -12.83
C CYS A 67 -5.18 7.00 -13.12
N LYS A 68 -4.12 6.37 -13.64
CA LYS A 68 -4.08 4.93 -13.89
C LYS A 68 -3.77 4.21 -12.59
N LEU A 69 -4.74 3.46 -12.08
CA LEU A 69 -4.65 2.66 -10.87
C LEU A 69 -4.46 1.19 -11.21
N LYS A 70 -3.80 0.46 -10.32
CA LYS A 70 -3.61 -0.99 -10.42
C LYS A 70 -3.48 -1.58 -9.03
N ASP A 71 -4.18 -2.67 -8.78
CA ASP A 71 -4.10 -3.36 -7.50
C ASP A 71 -2.75 -4.07 -7.35
N ILE A 72 -2.24 -4.14 -6.13
CA ILE A 72 -1.03 -4.90 -5.78
C ILE A 72 -1.35 -5.93 -4.71
N ALA A 73 -0.68 -7.08 -4.74
CA ALA A 73 -0.81 -8.12 -3.73
C ALA A 73 0.56 -8.67 -3.31
N CYS A 74 0.64 -9.14 -2.06
CA CYS A 74 1.85 -9.73 -1.53
C CYS A 74 2.13 -11.10 -2.17
N LEU A 75 3.32 -11.26 -2.76
CA LEU A 75 3.72 -12.46 -3.48
C LEU A 75 3.81 -13.70 -2.60
N LYS A 76 4.28 -13.57 -1.34
CA LYS A 76 4.46 -14.72 -0.45
C LYS A 76 3.13 -15.38 -0.05
N TRP A 77 2.06 -14.60 0.08
CA TRP A 77 0.73 -15.14 0.35
C TRP A 77 0.07 -15.69 -0.92
N CYS A 78 0.20 -14.97 -2.04
CA CYS A 78 -0.39 -15.37 -3.32
C CYS A 78 0.23 -16.66 -3.91
N LYS A 79 1.44 -17.06 -3.50
CA LYS A 79 2.08 -18.30 -3.95
C LYS A 79 1.57 -19.57 -3.25
N ARG A 80 0.62 -19.49 -2.31
CA ARG A 80 -0.02 -20.69 -1.72
C ARG A 80 -1.25 -21.08 -2.56
N PRO A 81 -1.22 -22.24 -3.26
CA PRO A 81 -2.25 -22.60 -4.25
C PRO A 81 -3.66 -22.73 -3.67
N THR A 82 -3.80 -23.11 -2.39
CA THR A 82 -5.09 -23.28 -1.71
C THR A 82 -5.67 -22.00 -1.09
N LEU A 83 -4.87 -20.93 -0.95
CA LEU A 83 -5.30 -19.67 -0.31
C LEU A 83 -5.35 -18.47 -1.26
N GLY A 84 -4.67 -18.54 -2.40
CA GLY A 84 -4.74 -17.51 -3.44
C GLY A 84 -6.12 -17.39 -4.11
N GLN A 85 -6.95 -18.44 -4.08
CA GLN A 85 -8.33 -18.43 -4.56
C GLN A 85 -9.26 -17.67 -3.61
N LEU A 86 -9.14 -17.86 -2.29
CA LEU A 86 -9.96 -17.15 -1.28
C LEU A 86 -9.77 -15.62 -1.31
N ALA A 87 -8.58 -15.13 -1.68
CA ALA A 87 -8.34 -13.69 -1.84
C ALA A 87 -8.98 -13.10 -3.11
N ARG A 88 -9.25 -13.93 -4.14
CA ARG A 88 -10.03 -13.49 -5.31
C ARG A 88 -11.52 -13.42 -5.00
N ASP A 89 -12.05 -14.34 -4.19
CA ASP A 89 -13.48 -14.38 -3.81
C ASP A 89 -13.87 -13.32 -2.78
N ARG A 90 -12.96 -12.86 -1.91
CA ARG A 90 -13.26 -11.77 -0.96
C ARG A 90 -13.43 -10.38 -1.60
N ARG A 91 -13.35 -10.26 -2.92
CA ARG A 91 -13.73 -9.05 -3.67
C ARG A 91 -15.24 -8.88 -3.86
N GLU A 92 -16.06 -9.64 -3.14
CA GLU A 92 -17.53 -9.51 -3.16
C GLU A 92 -18.09 -8.58 -2.05
N TYR A 93 -17.22 -7.98 -1.22
CA TYR A 93 -17.63 -6.94 -0.25
C TYR A 93 -16.85 -5.64 -0.46
N ARG A 94 -17.13 -4.95 -1.56
CA ARG A 94 -16.95 -3.51 -1.71
C ARG A 94 -17.95 -2.97 -2.73
#